data_AF-A0A7C1DU89-F1
#
_entry.id   AF-A0A7C1DU89-F1
#
_cell.length_a   1.000
_cell.length_b   1.000
_cell.length_c   1.000
_cell.angle_alpha   90.00
_cell.angle_beta   90.00
_cell.angle_gamma   90.00
#
_symmetry.space_group_name_H-M   'P 1'
#
loop_
_entity.id
_entity.type
_entity.pdbx_description
1 polymer ?
#
loop_
_entity_poly.entity_id
_entity_poly.type
_entity_poly.pdbx_seq_one_letter_code
_entity_poly.pdbx_strand_id
1 'polypeptide(L)'
;MKRILLVLFIILVPLNAGAQYLRAFKTDTATFISELRTFSLSKLQENEIFDLERFINVWDSLPYEKQMEIIEISNLMLKRNCIPKPQFVIFQRIMLEFFDENKILHGYDEWMKGYMKFLMSDKSTLQSINQMLAASYSLLDENILYQTNTLLWKISDPSFSFKTTDEELLAIFENVTVACYSGRDFIQILNASGCFNPLTLRCTGEKGLVNWERAAIPQEELYIQLGNYQIDLRKSSYQADSAIMRYPAFFEEEVLGRMEDKVTQINDIRQVRYPQFFSYQSSYKIDQVAPGINFQGGLYVQGANLAGFKAGDKQAELDFYSEDTLRMNVKSDLLLFNERSIRSQNSTVTIYLGKDSIYHPDLILNYDITKEEAWLSKSDRFTSQGPYLNSYHNIDMNFDELLWRRNDPEIKLKAHTGTSIGRATFESNTFFDYEFYSSLQGMDYEHPLVELWAFSEFVQGRRFSVPAYASFIGYDLYQVRHQLMTFSKLGFVYFDDEEDMVTLRQKLFDFIQASLGQRDYDVIRFNSRTESNNENGTLNIYSRDLSINGIPVIYL
;
A
#
# COMPACT_ATOMS: atom_id res chain seq x y z
N MET A 1 -5.38 -88.33 46.87
CA MET A 1 -3.94 -88.61 46.66
C MET A 1 -3.62 -88.21 45.22
N LYS A 2 -3.05 -87.01 45.01
CA LYS A 2 -1.62 -86.72 44.81
C LYS A 2 -1.05 -87.28 43.48
N ARG A 3 -0.49 -86.33 42.69
CA ARG A 3 0.58 -86.40 41.66
C ARG A 3 0.11 -86.37 40.20
N ILE A 4 0.75 -85.66 39.25
CA ILE A 4 1.84 -84.67 39.17
C ILE A 4 1.63 -84.08 37.76
N LEU A 5 1.62 -82.75 37.58
CA LEU A 5 1.81 -82.15 36.25
C LEU A 5 3.06 -81.29 36.28
N LEU A 6 3.97 -81.59 35.35
CA LEU A 6 5.31 -81.07 35.19
C LEU A 6 5.26 -79.58 34.79
N VAL A 7 5.91 -78.71 35.56
CA VAL A 7 6.09 -77.29 35.21
C VAL A 7 7.36 -77.17 34.37
N LEU A 8 7.21 -76.72 33.12
CA LEU A 8 8.32 -76.34 32.26
C LEU A 8 8.64 -74.85 32.51
N PHE A 9 9.79 -74.57 33.11
CA PHE A 9 10.26 -73.21 33.40
C PHE A 9 10.99 -72.66 32.17
N ILE A 10 10.33 -71.79 31.40
CA ILE A 10 10.99 -71.01 30.33
C ILE A 10 11.65 -69.81 31.00
N ILE A 11 12.98 -69.84 31.06
CA ILE A 11 13.81 -68.70 31.46
C ILE A 11 13.87 -67.74 30.27
N LEU A 12 13.11 -66.65 30.33
CA LEU A 12 13.32 -65.49 29.45
C LEU A 12 14.53 -64.69 29.97
N VAL A 13 15.65 -64.78 29.25
CA VAL A 13 16.78 -63.87 29.43
C VAL A 13 16.41 -62.54 28.77
N PRO A 14 16.42 -61.40 29.48
CA PRO A 14 16.29 -60.11 28.84
C PRO A 14 17.59 -59.79 28.10
N LEU A 15 17.54 -59.83 26.77
CA LEU A 15 18.55 -59.21 25.91
C LEU A 15 18.48 -57.70 26.10
N ASN A 16 19.34 -57.16 26.95
CA ASN A 16 19.66 -55.74 26.99
C ASN A 16 20.40 -55.38 25.69
N ALA A 17 19.64 -55.06 24.64
CA ALA A 17 20.15 -54.30 23.51
C ALA A 17 20.41 -52.87 24.01
N GLY A 18 21.62 -52.62 24.50
CA GLY A 18 22.08 -51.30 24.91
C GLY A 18 22.25 -50.39 23.69
N ALA A 19 21.17 -49.75 23.25
CA ALA A 19 21.30 -48.50 22.51
C ALA A 19 21.78 -47.43 23.51
N GLN A 20 23.09 -47.37 23.76
CA GLN A 20 23.67 -46.28 24.54
C GLN A 20 23.57 -45.01 23.70
N TYR A 21 22.63 -44.15 24.06
CA TYR A 21 22.59 -42.78 23.55
C TYR A 21 23.87 -42.06 24.03
N LEU A 22 24.66 -41.54 23.09
CA LEU A 22 25.86 -40.76 23.39
C LEU A 22 25.44 -39.49 24.15
N ARG A 23 25.84 -39.37 25.42
CA ARG A 23 25.46 -38.24 26.28
C ARG A 23 26.43 -37.06 26.17
N ALA A 24 27.69 -37.34 25.87
CA ALA A 24 28.76 -36.37 25.65
C ALA A 24 29.92 -37.05 24.90
N PHE A 25 30.59 -36.29 24.04
CA PHE A 25 31.92 -36.61 23.52
C PHE A 25 32.97 -36.39 24.60
N LYS A 26 34.03 -37.19 24.58
CA LYS A 26 35.18 -36.97 25.47
C LYS A 26 35.93 -35.70 25.09
N THR A 27 36.50 -35.03 26.08
CA THR A 27 37.41 -33.88 25.90
C THR A 27 38.83 -34.32 25.52
N ASP A 28 38.93 -35.31 24.63
CA ASP A 28 40.18 -35.83 24.08
C ASP A 28 40.08 -35.80 22.56
N THR A 29 40.85 -34.90 21.95
CA THR A 29 40.82 -34.61 20.50
C THR A 29 41.19 -35.83 19.66
N ALA A 30 41.98 -36.76 20.20
CA ALA A 30 42.37 -37.99 19.50
C ALA A 30 41.22 -38.99 19.36
N THR A 31 40.25 -38.95 20.27
CA THR A 31 39.12 -39.89 20.28
C THR A 31 37.85 -39.33 19.64
N PHE A 32 37.74 -37.99 19.56
CA PHE A 32 36.54 -37.29 19.06
C PHE A 32 36.06 -37.80 17.70
N ILE A 33 36.95 -37.93 16.72
CA ILE A 33 36.59 -38.40 15.36
C ILE A 33 35.99 -39.80 15.38
N SER A 34 36.56 -40.71 16.15
CA SER A 34 36.06 -42.10 16.26
C SER A 34 34.67 -42.14 16.90
N GLU A 35 34.42 -41.28 17.89
CA GLU A 35 33.11 -41.14 18.55
C GLU A 35 32.09 -40.49 17.60
N LEU A 36 32.48 -39.46 16.84
CA LEU A 36 31.65 -38.78 15.86
C LEU A 36 31.22 -39.72 14.72
N ARG A 37 32.15 -40.55 14.22
CA ARG A 37 31.87 -41.61 13.24
C ARG A 37 30.84 -42.60 13.78
N THR A 38 31.06 -43.12 14.99
CA THR A 38 30.14 -44.09 15.61
C THR A 38 28.75 -43.50 15.84
N PHE A 39 28.70 -42.23 16.26
CA PHE A 39 27.47 -41.47 16.50
C PHE A 39 26.65 -41.24 15.22
N SER A 40 27.33 -40.99 14.09
CA SER A 40 26.70 -40.44 12.87
C SER A 40 26.52 -41.46 11.76
N LEU A 41 27.51 -42.31 11.47
CA LEU A 41 27.61 -43.09 10.22
C LEU A 41 26.36 -43.91 9.87
N SER A 42 25.75 -44.57 10.85
CA SER A 42 24.55 -45.41 10.63
C SER A 42 23.28 -44.63 10.25
N LYS A 43 23.32 -43.29 10.32
CA LYS A 43 22.18 -42.38 10.14
C LYS A 43 22.34 -41.41 8.98
N LEU A 44 23.47 -41.45 8.26
CA LEU A 44 23.80 -40.52 7.18
C LEU A 44 23.53 -41.12 5.79
N GLN A 45 23.22 -40.26 4.83
CA GLN A 45 23.17 -40.58 3.40
C GLN A 45 24.55 -40.42 2.75
N GLU A 46 24.72 -40.92 1.52
CA GLU A 46 26.02 -40.96 0.83
C GLU A 46 26.70 -39.58 0.72
N ASN A 47 25.97 -38.53 0.37
CA ASN A 47 26.49 -37.16 0.32
C ASN A 47 26.88 -36.61 1.71
N GLU A 48 26.14 -36.99 2.76
CA GLU A 48 26.44 -36.56 4.13
C GLU A 48 27.63 -37.33 4.73
N ILE A 49 27.85 -38.57 4.30
CA ILE A 49 29.07 -39.32 4.61
C ILE A 49 30.27 -38.61 3.96
N PHE A 50 30.15 -38.18 2.71
CA PHE A 50 31.21 -37.43 2.04
C PHE A 50 31.56 -36.13 2.79
N ASP A 51 30.57 -35.36 3.23
CA ASP A 51 30.81 -34.15 4.04
C ASP A 51 31.49 -34.47 5.38
N LEU A 52 31.09 -35.57 6.04
CA LEU A 52 31.72 -36.03 7.27
C LEU A 52 33.20 -36.39 7.04
N GLU A 53 33.52 -37.10 5.95
CA GLU A 53 34.90 -37.44 5.61
C GLU A 53 35.74 -36.19 5.29
N ARG A 54 35.18 -35.20 4.57
CA ARG A 54 35.84 -33.90 4.37
C ARG A 54 36.15 -33.23 5.70
N PHE A 55 35.18 -33.18 6.61
CA PHE A 55 35.37 -32.56 7.92
C PHE A 55 36.47 -33.26 8.73
N ILE A 56 36.53 -34.59 8.66
CA ILE A 56 37.56 -35.39 9.33
C ILE A 56 38.96 -35.09 8.78
N ASN A 57 39.10 -34.90 7.46
CA ASN A 57 40.39 -34.54 6.88
C ASN A 57 40.85 -33.15 7.33
N VAL A 58 39.92 -32.20 7.46
CA VAL A 58 40.21 -30.85 7.96
C VAL A 58 40.58 -30.89 9.44
N TRP A 59 39.91 -31.72 10.24
CA TRP A 59 40.09 -31.82 11.69
C TRP A 59 41.55 -31.95 12.12
N ASP A 60 42.31 -32.84 11.46
CA ASP A 60 43.70 -33.11 11.81
C ASP A 60 44.63 -31.91 11.54
N SER A 61 44.20 -30.98 10.69
CA SER A 61 44.94 -29.74 10.41
C SER A 61 44.60 -28.59 11.37
N LEU A 62 43.53 -28.72 12.17
CA LEU A 62 43.07 -27.65 13.05
C LEU A 62 43.98 -27.49 14.29
N PRO A 63 44.25 -26.25 14.73
CA PRO A 63 44.91 -26.02 16.02
C PRO A 63 44.11 -26.65 17.17
N TYR A 64 44.83 -27.09 18.21
CA TYR A 64 44.23 -27.70 19.41
C TYR A 64 43.10 -26.87 20.01
N GLU A 65 43.25 -25.55 20.06
CA GLU A 65 42.24 -24.61 20.55
C GLU A 65 40.91 -24.74 19.76
N LYS A 66 40.99 -24.77 18.43
CA LYS A 66 39.83 -24.89 17.54
C LYS A 66 39.15 -26.26 17.63
N GLN A 67 39.95 -27.32 17.76
CA GLN A 67 39.42 -28.66 18.04
C GLN A 67 38.62 -28.68 19.35
N MET A 68 39.15 -28.07 20.41
CA MET A 68 38.47 -28.01 21.71
C MET A 68 37.18 -27.19 21.67
N GLU A 69 37.17 -26.03 21.00
CA GLU A 69 35.97 -25.22 20.79
C GLU A 69 34.85 -26.03 20.08
N ILE A 70 35.21 -26.80 19.04
CA ILE A 70 34.27 -27.65 18.31
C ILE A 70 33.72 -28.77 19.20
N ILE A 71 34.55 -29.41 20.03
CA ILE A 71 34.11 -30.45 20.98
C ILE A 71 33.15 -29.87 22.01
N GLU A 72 33.44 -28.67 22.53
CA GLU A 72 32.58 -27.99 23.51
C GLU A 72 31.20 -27.67 22.93
N ILE A 73 31.14 -27.07 21.75
CA ILE A 73 29.87 -26.82 21.06
C ILE A 73 29.13 -28.13 20.75
N SER A 74 29.84 -29.16 20.29
CA SER A 74 29.26 -30.49 20.03
C SER A 74 28.60 -31.07 21.29
N ASN A 75 29.23 -30.92 22.45
CA ASN A 75 28.68 -31.35 23.73
C ASN A 75 27.47 -30.51 24.17
N LEU A 76 27.47 -29.21 23.94
CA LEU A 76 26.29 -28.35 24.17
C LEU A 76 25.13 -28.73 23.26
N MET A 77 25.40 -29.04 21.99
CA MET A 77 24.38 -29.54 21.05
C MET A 77 23.77 -30.86 21.53
N LEU A 78 24.57 -31.83 22.03
CA LEU A 78 24.04 -33.07 22.61
C LEU A 78 23.15 -32.80 23.83
N LYS A 79 23.54 -31.86 24.70
CA LYS A 79 22.70 -31.44 25.86
C LYS A 79 21.36 -30.83 25.43
N ARG A 80 21.29 -30.26 24.22
CA ARG A 80 20.05 -29.75 23.60
C ARG A 80 19.33 -30.77 22.72
N ASN A 81 19.68 -32.06 22.84
CA ASN A 81 19.10 -33.18 22.11
C ASN A 81 19.30 -33.10 20.58
N CYS A 82 20.35 -32.43 20.11
CA CYS A 82 20.73 -32.46 18.69
C CYS A 82 21.11 -33.89 18.29
N ILE A 83 20.69 -34.28 17.08
CA ILE A 83 20.93 -35.60 16.50
C ILE A 83 21.86 -35.47 15.29
N PRO A 84 22.42 -36.58 14.75
CA PRO A 84 23.35 -36.52 13.63
C PRO A 84 22.81 -35.72 12.43
N LYS A 85 21.54 -35.95 12.05
CA LYS A 85 20.86 -35.26 10.95
C LYS A 85 19.57 -34.59 11.43
N PRO A 86 19.35 -33.29 11.13
CA PRO A 86 20.20 -32.42 10.32
C PRO A 86 21.31 -31.68 11.09
N GLN A 87 21.27 -31.63 12.43
CA GLN A 87 22.04 -30.63 13.19
C GLN A 87 23.56 -30.78 13.08
N PHE A 88 24.09 -31.97 13.36
CA PHE A 88 25.54 -32.17 13.30
C PHE A 88 26.09 -32.12 11.88
N VAL A 89 25.33 -32.60 10.90
CA VAL A 89 25.68 -32.45 9.47
C VAL A 89 25.82 -30.98 9.09
N ILE A 90 24.84 -30.13 9.42
CA ILE A 90 24.92 -28.70 9.09
C ILE A 90 26.06 -28.02 9.86
N PHE A 91 26.27 -28.38 11.13
CA PHE A 91 27.38 -27.85 11.91
C PHE A 91 28.75 -28.20 11.29
N GLN A 92 28.93 -29.44 10.85
CA GLN A 92 30.14 -29.88 10.14
C GLN A 92 30.35 -29.11 8.84
N ARG A 93 29.27 -28.88 8.07
CA ARG A 93 29.34 -28.05 6.86
C ARG A 93 29.75 -26.61 7.16
N ILE A 94 29.23 -25.99 8.22
CA ILE A 94 29.69 -24.66 8.66
C ILE A 94 31.19 -24.67 8.99
N MET A 95 31.69 -25.72 9.65
CA MET A 95 33.13 -25.84 9.89
C MET A 95 33.92 -25.99 8.60
N LEU A 96 33.42 -26.73 7.61
CA LEU A 96 34.02 -26.82 6.27
C LEU A 96 34.05 -25.46 5.57
N GLU A 97 32.96 -24.68 5.64
CA GLU A 97 32.95 -23.32 5.09
C GLU A 97 34.07 -22.47 5.69
N PHE A 98 34.20 -22.47 7.03
CA PHE A 98 35.23 -21.68 7.69
C PHE A 98 36.65 -22.17 7.35
N PHE A 99 36.93 -23.46 7.46
CA PHE A 99 38.29 -23.99 7.43
C PHE A 99 38.75 -24.54 6.08
N ASP A 100 37.87 -25.20 5.32
CA ASP A 100 38.20 -25.79 4.01
C ASP A 100 38.05 -24.73 2.90
N GLU A 101 36.96 -23.98 2.90
CA GLU A 101 36.69 -22.91 1.94
C GLU A 101 37.35 -21.57 2.32
N ASN A 102 38.19 -21.57 3.37
CA ASN A 102 38.96 -20.41 3.87
C ASN A 102 38.11 -19.19 4.28
N LYS A 103 36.89 -19.40 4.78
CA LYS A 103 35.97 -18.31 5.20
C LYS A 103 36.16 -17.86 6.65
N ILE A 104 37.25 -18.23 7.34
CA ILE A 104 37.55 -17.82 8.73
C ILE A 104 37.39 -16.31 8.95
N LEU A 105 37.80 -15.49 7.96
CA LEU A 105 37.72 -14.02 8.02
C LEU A 105 36.29 -13.47 8.10
N HIS A 106 35.27 -14.28 7.80
CA HIS A 106 33.87 -13.94 8.05
C HIS A 106 33.49 -13.99 9.54
N GLY A 107 34.46 -14.12 10.45
CA GLY A 107 34.24 -14.01 11.89
C GLY A 107 33.94 -15.34 12.56
N TYR A 108 34.75 -16.38 12.28
CA TYR A 108 34.64 -17.68 12.93
C TYR A 108 34.55 -17.58 14.47
N ASP A 109 35.47 -16.85 15.11
CA ASP A 109 35.53 -16.73 16.57
C ASP A 109 34.24 -16.11 17.13
N GLU A 110 33.74 -15.08 16.45
CA GLU A 110 32.50 -14.41 16.80
C GLU A 110 31.29 -15.33 16.60
N TRP A 111 31.27 -16.13 15.53
CA TRP A 111 30.23 -17.12 15.29
C TRP A 111 30.22 -18.21 16.37
N MET A 112 31.37 -18.81 16.70
CA MET A 112 31.51 -19.82 17.75
C MET A 112 31.04 -19.29 19.11
N LYS A 113 31.53 -18.11 19.50
CA LYS A 113 31.14 -17.42 20.73
C LYS A 113 29.63 -17.18 20.78
N GLY A 114 29.03 -16.67 19.70
CA GLY A 114 27.60 -16.37 19.62
C GLY A 114 26.73 -17.62 19.67
N TYR A 115 27.11 -18.66 18.92
CA TYR A 115 26.40 -19.93 18.90
C TYR A 115 26.48 -20.65 20.26
N MET A 116 27.65 -20.62 20.92
CA MET A 116 27.82 -21.12 22.28
C MET A 116 26.91 -20.39 23.28
N LYS A 117 26.92 -19.04 23.29
CA LYS A 117 26.00 -18.24 24.13
C LYS A 117 24.54 -18.61 23.87
N PHE A 118 24.15 -18.71 22.60
CA PHE A 118 22.80 -19.11 22.21
C PHE A 118 22.42 -20.49 22.77
N LEU A 119 23.27 -21.51 22.62
CA LEU A 119 23.04 -22.86 23.14
C LEU A 119 22.91 -22.90 24.67
N MET A 120 23.59 -22.00 25.39
CA MET A 120 23.47 -21.89 26.85
C MET A 120 22.19 -21.18 27.30
N SER A 121 21.57 -20.38 26.44
CA SER A 121 20.34 -19.64 26.75
C SER A 121 19.07 -20.51 26.72
N ASP A 122 18.00 -20.03 27.35
CA ASP A 122 16.67 -20.67 27.30
C ASP A 122 16.01 -20.59 25.91
N LYS A 123 16.54 -19.76 25.00
CA LYS A 123 16.05 -19.63 23.61
C LYS A 123 16.43 -20.83 22.73
N SER A 124 17.30 -21.74 23.20
CA SER A 124 17.88 -22.85 22.43
C SER A 124 16.99 -24.10 22.33
N THR A 125 15.79 -23.92 21.78
CA THR A 125 14.95 -25.04 21.35
C THR A 125 15.55 -25.74 20.13
N LEU A 126 15.15 -26.99 19.86
CA LEU A 126 15.62 -27.71 18.67
C LEU A 126 15.26 -26.98 17.36
N GLN A 127 14.11 -26.30 17.33
CA GLN A 127 13.67 -25.50 16.17
C GLN A 127 14.58 -24.30 15.94
N SER A 128 14.88 -23.51 16.99
CA SER A 128 15.76 -22.35 16.87
C SER A 128 17.21 -22.75 16.56
N ILE A 129 17.68 -23.89 17.08
CA ILE A 129 18.98 -24.47 16.71
C ILE A 129 19.03 -24.80 15.22
N ASN A 130 18.01 -25.49 14.70
CA ASN A 130 17.94 -25.80 13.27
C ASN A 130 17.97 -24.54 12.42
N GLN A 131 17.23 -23.50 12.84
CA GLN A 131 17.18 -22.24 12.10
C GLN A 131 18.53 -21.51 12.11
N MET A 132 19.16 -21.38 13.28
CA MET A 132 20.48 -20.76 13.41
C MET A 132 21.53 -21.44 12.53
N LEU A 133 21.58 -22.78 12.58
CA LEU A 133 22.51 -23.57 11.79
C LEU A 133 22.22 -23.43 10.29
N ALA A 134 20.97 -23.61 9.87
CA ALA A 134 20.59 -23.53 8.46
C ALA A 134 20.86 -22.14 7.88
N ALA A 135 20.45 -21.07 8.57
CA ALA A 135 20.68 -19.70 8.13
C ALA A 135 22.17 -19.33 8.09
N SER A 136 22.97 -19.78 9.07
CA SER A 136 24.42 -19.55 9.06
C SER A 136 25.09 -20.27 7.89
N TYR A 137 24.73 -21.54 7.66
CA TYR A 137 25.28 -22.32 6.56
C TYR A 137 24.90 -21.73 5.20
N SER A 138 23.61 -21.44 4.97
CA SER A 138 23.15 -20.83 3.72
C SER A 138 23.80 -19.48 3.42
N LEU A 139 24.07 -18.67 4.46
CA LEU A 139 24.79 -17.41 4.30
C LEU A 139 26.26 -17.63 3.93
N LEU A 140 26.95 -18.55 4.60
CA LEU A 140 28.34 -18.87 4.32
C LEU A 140 28.54 -19.48 2.94
N ASP A 141 27.70 -20.46 2.56
CA ASP A 141 27.82 -21.23 1.33
C ASP A 141 27.43 -20.40 0.10
N GLU A 142 26.18 -19.90 0.09
CA GLU A 142 25.55 -19.32 -1.09
C GLU A 142 25.21 -17.82 -0.98
N ASN A 143 25.62 -17.16 0.11
CA ASN A 143 25.22 -15.78 0.43
C ASN A 143 23.70 -15.60 0.62
N ILE A 144 23.02 -16.68 1.03
CA ILE A 144 21.56 -16.72 1.18
C ILE A 144 21.19 -16.37 2.62
N LEU A 145 20.35 -15.34 2.78
CA LEU A 145 19.80 -14.93 4.06
C LEU A 145 18.58 -15.77 4.45
N TYR A 146 17.75 -16.13 3.47
CA TYR A 146 16.56 -16.96 3.66
C TYR A 146 16.09 -17.57 2.35
N GLN A 147 15.63 -18.82 2.39
CA GLN A 147 15.10 -19.49 1.21
C GLN A 147 13.95 -20.45 1.54
N THR A 148 12.97 -20.49 0.63
CA THR A 148 11.94 -21.51 0.50
C THR A 148 11.78 -21.85 -0.99
N ASN A 149 10.85 -22.73 -1.34
CA ASN A 149 10.57 -23.08 -2.74
C ASN A 149 10.06 -21.89 -3.58
N THR A 150 9.54 -20.84 -2.95
CA THR A 150 8.89 -19.71 -3.64
C THR A 150 9.53 -18.36 -3.36
N LEU A 151 10.44 -18.28 -2.39
CA LEU A 151 11.03 -17.04 -1.91
C LEU A 151 12.52 -17.25 -1.63
N LEU A 152 13.35 -16.31 -2.10
CA LEU A 152 14.79 -16.30 -1.87
C LEU A 152 15.23 -14.87 -1.55
N TRP A 153 15.86 -14.69 -0.38
CA TRP A 153 16.62 -13.49 -0.03
C TRP A 153 18.11 -13.82 -0.01
N LYS A 154 18.91 -13.03 -0.73
CA LYS A 154 20.38 -13.20 -0.79
C LYS A 154 21.10 -11.86 -0.91
N ILE A 155 22.37 -11.86 -0.57
CA ILE A 155 23.29 -10.76 -0.89
C ILE A 155 24.09 -11.09 -2.17
N SER A 156 24.42 -10.06 -2.96
CA SER A 156 25.17 -10.21 -4.21
C SER A 156 26.63 -10.60 -3.99
N ASP A 157 27.23 -10.02 -2.96
CA ASP A 157 28.65 -10.12 -2.66
C ASP A 157 28.84 -10.78 -1.29
N PRO A 158 29.87 -11.63 -1.12
CA PRO A 158 30.24 -12.20 0.17
C PRO A 158 30.93 -11.13 1.05
N SER A 159 30.32 -9.96 1.23
CA SER A 159 30.83 -8.89 2.09
C SER A 159 30.01 -8.85 3.38
N PHE A 160 30.29 -9.82 4.25
CA PHE A 160 29.69 -9.89 5.59
C PHE A 160 30.68 -10.41 6.63
N SER A 161 30.42 -10.16 7.91
CA SER A 161 31.13 -10.81 9.02
C SER A 161 30.20 -11.06 10.19
N PHE A 162 30.36 -12.20 10.85
CA PHE A 162 29.67 -12.49 12.09
C PHE A 162 30.21 -11.63 13.24
N LYS A 163 29.30 -11.13 14.07
CA LYS A 163 29.57 -10.38 15.29
C LYS A 163 28.63 -10.83 16.39
N THR A 164 29.16 -11.05 17.59
CA THR A 164 28.38 -11.40 18.77
C THR A 164 28.29 -10.21 19.70
N THR A 165 27.06 -9.73 19.91
CA THR A 165 26.76 -8.73 20.94
C THR A 165 26.56 -9.42 22.30
N ASP A 166 26.14 -8.67 23.31
CA ASP A 166 25.81 -9.26 24.61
C ASP A 166 24.62 -10.21 24.54
N GLU A 167 23.68 -9.97 23.61
CA GLU A 167 22.42 -10.70 23.51
C GLU A 167 22.28 -11.61 22.28
N GLU A 168 22.96 -11.32 21.16
CA GLU A 168 22.66 -11.94 19.86
C GLU A 168 23.90 -12.17 18.98
N LEU A 169 23.83 -13.20 18.12
CA LEU A 169 24.76 -13.41 17.01
C LEU A 169 24.16 -12.78 15.74
N LEU A 170 24.90 -11.87 15.13
CA LEU A 170 24.49 -11.13 13.93
C LEU A 170 25.52 -11.33 12.82
N ALA A 171 25.08 -11.25 11.57
CA ALA A 171 25.96 -11.05 10.41
C ALA A 171 25.86 -9.59 9.96
N ILE A 172 26.95 -8.84 10.09
CA ILE A 172 27.07 -7.45 9.62
C ILE A 172 27.48 -7.48 8.15
N PHE A 173 26.79 -6.73 7.29
CA PHE A 173 27.15 -6.56 5.89
C PHE A 173 27.30 -5.09 5.55
N GLU A 174 28.24 -4.78 4.66
CA GLU A 174 28.55 -3.42 4.23
C GLU A 174 28.61 -3.33 2.71
N ASN A 175 27.90 -2.34 2.18
CA ASN A 175 27.85 -1.98 0.77
C ASN A 175 27.59 -3.18 -0.18
N VAL A 176 26.54 -3.97 0.12
CA VAL A 176 26.11 -5.11 -0.70
C VAL A 176 24.79 -4.83 -1.41
N THR A 177 24.43 -5.61 -2.42
CA THR A 177 23.04 -5.63 -2.90
C THR A 177 22.27 -6.72 -2.16
N VAL A 178 21.19 -6.34 -1.48
CA VAL A 178 20.24 -7.30 -0.88
C VAL A 178 19.10 -7.49 -1.87
N ALA A 179 18.93 -8.71 -2.39
CA ALA A 179 17.93 -9.03 -3.40
C ALA A 179 16.93 -10.07 -2.89
N CYS A 180 15.67 -9.89 -3.28
CA CYS A 180 14.58 -10.82 -3.02
C CYS A 180 13.97 -11.30 -4.34
N TYR A 181 13.95 -12.60 -4.53
CA TYR A 181 13.33 -13.27 -5.67
C TYR A 181 12.08 -14.01 -5.24
N SER A 182 10.99 -13.84 -5.98
CA SER A 182 9.75 -14.58 -5.77
C SER A 182 9.06 -14.81 -7.10
N GLY A 183 8.92 -16.09 -7.50
CA GLY A 183 8.42 -16.45 -8.83
C GLY A 183 9.42 -16.09 -9.92
N ARG A 184 9.02 -15.23 -10.86
CA ARG A 184 9.87 -14.76 -11.99
C ARG A 184 10.37 -13.32 -11.82
N ASP A 185 10.04 -12.67 -10.72
CA ASP A 185 10.34 -11.27 -10.45
C ASP A 185 11.21 -11.12 -9.21
N PHE A 186 11.79 -9.93 -9.07
CA PHE A 186 12.66 -9.59 -7.95
C PHE A 186 12.53 -8.13 -7.53
N ILE A 187 13.01 -7.86 -6.31
CA ILE A 187 13.28 -6.52 -5.77
C ILE A 187 14.69 -6.50 -5.21
N GLN A 188 15.30 -5.32 -5.14
CA GLN A 188 16.66 -5.17 -4.65
C GLN A 188 16.86 -3.85 -3.91
N ILE A 189 17.77 -3.88 -2.94
CA ILE A 189 18.30 -2.71 -2.25
C ILE A 189 19.79 -2.67 -2.55
N LEU A 190 20.21 -1.66 -3.32
CA LEU A 190 21.59 -1.43 -3.72
C LEU A 190 22.37 -0.77 -2.57
N ASN A 191 23.69 -0.98 -2.52
CA ASN A 191 24.59 -0.35 -1.55
C ASN A 191 24.10 -0.47 -0.08
N ALA A 192 23.42 -1.56 0.23
CA ALA A 192 22.83 -1.84 1.51
C ALA A 192 23.91 -2.09 2.56
N SER A 193 23.73 -1.54 3.76
CA SER A 193 24.54 -1.88 4.92
C SER A 193 23.65 -2.06 6.14
N GLY A 194 24.02 -3.00 7.01
CA GLY A 194 23.22 -3.35 8.16
C GLY A 194 23.58 -4.71 8.74
N CYS A 195 22.62 -5.33 9.39
CA CYS A 195 22.80 -6.62 10.04
C CYS A 195 21.67 -7.61 9.74
N PHE A 196 22.01 -8.88 9.72
CA PHE A 196 21.10 -10.02 9.64
C PHE A 196 21.15 -10.80 10.95
N ASN A 197 19.98 -11.08 11.52
CA ASN A 197 19.84 -11.95 12.68
C ASN A 197 19.35 -13.35 12.22
N PRO A 198 20.21 -14.39 12.27
CA PRO A 198 19.85 -15.75 11.83
C PRO A 198 18.77 -16.42 12.71
N LEU A 199 18.58 -15.95 13.95
CA LEU A 199 17.59 -16.48 14.90
C LEU A 199 16.19 -15.89 14.67
N THR A 200 16.08 -14.65 14.20
CA THR A 200 14.78 -14.02 13.95
C THR A 200 14.41 -13.96 12.48
N LEU A 201 15.35 -14.26 11.58
CA LEU A 201 15.23 -14.09 10.13
C LEU A 201 14.83 -12.66 9.75
N ARG A 202 15.47 -11.69 10.41
CA ARG A 202 15.25 -10.26 10.16
C ARG A 202 16.55 -9.61 9.74
N CYS A 203 16.46 -8.71 8.77
CA CYS A 203 17.52 -7.77 8.47
C CYS A 203 17.13 -6.39 8.97
N THR A 204 18.07 -5.71 9.61
CA THR A 204 17.96 -4.29 9.95
C THR A 204 19.01 -3.57 9.13
N GLY A 205 18.56 -2.67 8.24
CA GLY A 205 19.44 -1.87 7.41
C GLY A 205 19.56 -0.44 7.93
N GLU A 206 20.73 0.16 7.71
CA GLU A 206 21.06 1.54 8.12
C GLU A 206 21.14 2.48 6.92
N LYS A 207 21.47 1.92 5.76
CA LYS A 207 21.49 2.63 4.48
C LYS A 207 21.21 1.67 3.33
N GLY A 208 20.77 2.24 2.22
CA GLY A 208 20.55 1.54 0.96
C GLY A 208 20.04 2.49 -0.11
N LEU A 209 20.02 2.04 -1.36
CA LEU A 209 19.46 2.77 -2.49
C LEU A 209 18.48 1.88 -3.23
N VAL A 210 17.32 2.44 -3.54
CA VAL A 210 16.27 1.78 -4.34
C VAL A 210 16.02 2.63 -5.57
N ASN A 211 16.06 2.00 -6.74
CA ASN A 211 15.75 2.63 -8.02
C ASN A 211 14.32 2.29 -8.45
N TRP A 212 13.83 2.99 -9.47
CA TRP A 212 12.46 2.85 -9.98
C TRP A 212 12.39 2.17 -11.36
N GLU A 213 13.46 1.47 -11.76
CA GLU A 213 13.58 0.89 -13.10
C GLU A 213 12.51 -0.17 -13.39
N ARG A 214 12.00 -0.87 -12.36
CA ARG A 214 10.85 -1.79 -12.47
C ARG A 214 9.58 -1.11 -12.97
N ALA A 215 9.48 0.21 -12.81
CA ALA A 215 8.42 1.06 -13.30
C ALA A 215 8.82 1.86 -14.56
N ALA A 216 9.94 1.53 -15.20
CA ALA A 216 10.53 2.22 -16.35
C ALA A 216 10.86 3.71 -16.12
N ILE A 217 11.17 4.10 -14.89
CA ILE A 217 11.79 5.40 -14.60
C ILE A 217 13.29 5.17 -14.34
N PRO A 218 14.19 5.81 -15.11
CA PRO A 218 15.63 5.70 -14.91
C PRO A 218 16.07 6.15 -13.51
N GLN A 219 17.14 5.56 -12.99
CA GLN A 219 17.65 5.90 -11.65
C GLN A 219 18.09 7.38 -11.57
N GLU A 220 18.57 7.97 -12.66
CA GLU A 220 18.97 9.38 -12.72
C GLU A 220 17.79 10.33 -12.53
N GLU A 221 16.58 9.88 -12.87
CA GLU A 221 15.35 10.64 -12.71
C GLU A 221 14.74 10.43 -11.33
N LEU A 222 14.69 9.19 -10.83
CA LEU A 222 14.08 8.87 -9.54
C LEU A 222 14.86 7.77 -8.81
N TYR A 223 15.31 8.11 -7.60
CA TYR A 223 15.84 7.14 -6.65
C TYR A 223 15.47 7.51 -5.22
N ILE A 224 15.52 6.50 -4.35
CA ILE A 224 15.30 6.64 -2.92
C ILE A 224 16.53 6.18 -2.17
N GLN A 225 17.00 7.03 -1.26
CA GLN A 225 17.99 6.66 -0.26
C GLN A 225 17.26 6.21 1.00
N LEU A 226 17.57 5.01 1.47
CA LEU A 226 17.08 4.49 2.74
C LEU A 226 18.01 4.93 3.86
N GLY A 227 17.41 5.35 4.96
CA GLY A 227 18.04 5.35 6.28
C GLY A 227 17.78 4.01 6.96
N ASN A 228 17.20 4.04 8.16
CA ASN A 228 16.84 2.82 8.87
C ASN A 228 15.63 2.09 8.25
N TYR A 229 15.77 0.79 7.98
CA TYR A 229 14.70 -0.07 7.50
C TYR A 229 14.76 -1.48 8.10
N GLN A 230 13.65 -2.20 8.03
CA GLN A 230 13.56 -3.58 8.50
C GLN A 230 12.97 -4.49 7.44
N ILE A 231 13.54 -5.68 7.32
CA ILE A 231 13.06 -6.73 6.43
C ILE A 231 12.73 -7.95 7.27
N ASP A 232 11.48 -8.42 7.18
CA ASP A 232 11.13 -9.78 7.60
C ASP A 232 11.36 -10.70 6.40
N LEU A 233 12.44 -11.48 6.43
CA LEU A 233 12.89 -12.27 5.28
C LEU A 233 11.90 -13.37 4.87
N ARG A 234 10.90 -13.65 5.70
CA ARG A 234 9.81 -14.59 5.38
C ARG A 234 8.77 -14.00 4.43
N LYS A 235 8.85 -12.69 4.15
CA LYS A 235 7.97 -11.97 3.22
C LYS A 235 8.74 -11.56 1.96
N SER A 236 8.06 -11.43 0.85
CA SER A 236 8.60 -10.87 -0.40
C SER A 236 8.48 -9.34 -0.46
N SER A 237 8.52 -8.67 0.69
CA SER A 237 8.28 -7.23 0.83
C SER A 237 9.07 -6.66 2.00
N TYR A 238 9.38 -5.37 1.94
CA TYR A 238 9.95 -4.61 3.04
C TYR A 238 9.37 -3.20 3.13
N GLN A 239 9.59 -2.56 4.27
CA GLN A 239 9.18 -1.18 4.52
C GLN A 239 10.36 -0.41 5.12
N ALA A 240 10.46 0.87 4.77
CA ALA A 240 11.44 1.80 5.31
C ALA A 240 10.73 3.05 5.79
N ASP A 241 10.74 3.30 7.10
CA ASP A 241 10.17 4.52 7.68
C ASP A 241 11.13 5.72 7.52
N SER A 242 12.38 5.49 7.16
CA SER A 242 13.31 6.59 6.88
C SER A 242 13.75 6.49 5.43
N ALA A 243 13.10 7.25 4.55
CA ALA A 243 13.42 7.32 3.14
C ALA A 243 13.54 8.77 2.67
N ILE A 244 14.54 9.02 1.83
CA ILE A 244 14.76 10.31 1.18
C ILE A 244 14.59 10.08 -0.33
N MET A 245 13.56 10.67 -0.91
CA MET A 245 13.30 10.61 -2.34
C MET A 245 13.93 11.81 -3.04
N ARG A 246 14.62 11.55 -4.14
CA ARG A 246 15.06 12.58 -5.08
C ARG A 246 14.39 12.37 -6.42
N TYR A 247 13.62 13.35 -6.86
CA TYR A 247 12.92 13.31 -8.14
C TYR A 247 12.96 14.69 -8.84
N PRO A 248 14.09 15.04 -9.48
CA PRO A 248 14.35 16.39 -10.00
C PRO A 248 13.36 16.89 -11.05
N ALA A 249 12.66 15.98 -11.73
CA ALA A 249 11.61 16.34 -12.69
C ALA A 249 10.42 17.08 -12.04
N PHE A 250 10.19 16.87 -10.74
CA PHE A 250 9.08 17.47 -10.00
C PHE A 250 9.53 18.28 -8.77
N PHE A 251 10.69 17.98 -8.18
CA PHE A 251 11.16 18.60 -6.94
C PHE A 251 12.63 18.98 -7.02
N GLU A 252 12.92 20.25 -6.75
CA GLU A 252 14.32 20.71 -6.58
C GLU A 252 14.93 20.18 -5.27
N GLU A 253 14.11 20.04 -4.23
CA GLU A 253 14.52 19.59 -2.89
C GLU A 253 14.31 18.08 -2.70
N GLU A 254 15.02 17.52 -1.71
CA GLU A 254 14.85 16.14 -1.27
C GLU A 254 13.57 15.99 -0.43
N VAL A 255 12.80 14.93 -0.70
CA VAL A 255 11.50 14.68 -0.06
C VAL A 255 11.65 13.57 0.98
N LEU A 256 11.41 13.89 2.25
CA LEU A 256 11.40 12.91 3.34
C LEU A 256 10.09 12.13 3.39
N GLY A 257 10.17 10.83 3.60
CA GLY A 257 9.00 9.97 3.67
C GLY A 257 9.29 8.57 4.14
N ARG A 258 8.31 7.70 3.92
CA ARG A 258 8.41 6.25 4.07
C ARG A 258 8.25 5.57 2.72
N MET A 259 8.81 4.38 2.59
CA MET A 259 8.66 3.57 1.39
C MET A 259 8.19 2.16 1.71
N GLU A 260 7.52 1.57 0.73
CA GLU A 260 7.21 0.14 0.72
C GLU A 260 7.55 -0.46 -0.63
N ASP A 261 8.16 -1.63 -0.64
CA ASP A 261 8.39 -2.38 -1.88
C ASP A 261 8.05 -3.85 -1.67
N LYS A 262 7.59 -4.47 -2.77
CA LYS A 262 7.09 -5.83 -2.81
C LYS A 262 7.37 -6.44 -4.16
N VAL A 263 7.79 -7.70 -4.15
CA VAL A 263 7.84 -8.51 -5.38
C VAL A 263 6.41 -8.72 -5.84
N THR A 264 6.08 -8.12 -6.98
CA THR A 264 4.80 -8.29 -7.68
C THR A 264 5.10 -8.65 -9.11
N GLN A 265 4.31 -9.57 -9.66
CA GLN A 265 4.45 -9.95 -11.06
C GLN A 265 4.02 -8.81 -11.97
N ILE A 266 4.94 -8.33 -12.82
CA ILE A 266 4.70 -7.21 -13.73
C ILE A 266 4.45 -7.78 -15.13
N ASN A 267 3.19 -7.86 -15.53
CA ASN A 267 2.82 -8.25 -16.89
C ASN A 267 2.58 -7.03 -17.80
N ASP A 268 2.22 -5.88 -17.21
CA ASP A 268 2.02 -4.59 -17.88
C ASP A 268 2.58 -3.49 -16.98
N ILE A 269 3.43 -2.65 -17.56
CA ILE A 269 4.08 -1.54 -16.85
C ILE A 269 3.08 -0.54 -16.28
N ARG A 270 1.91 -0.41 -16.91
CA ARG A 270 0.83 0.48 -16.47
C ARG A 270 0.15 0.01 -15.18
N GLN A 271 0.34 -1.26 -14.82
CA GLN A 271 -0.23 -1.86 -13.62
C GLN A 271 0.79 -2.00 -12.48
N VAL A 272 2.00 -1.47 -12.65
CA VAL A 272 3.04 -1.51 -11.62
C VAL A 272 2.60 -0.69 -10.42
N ARG A 273 2.46 -1.36 -9.28
CA ARG A 273 2.01 -0.76 -8.02
C ARG A 273 3.11 -0.56 -6.99
N TYR A 274 4.29 -1.15 -7.21
CA TYR A 274 5.45 -1.08 -6.32
C TYR A 274 6.71 -0.82 -7.16
N PRO A 275 7.72 -0.13 -6.62
CA PRO A 275 7.77 0.42 -5.26
C PRO A 275 6.80 1.59 -5.02
N GLN A 276 6.55 1.89 -3.74
CA GLN A 276 5.69 2.96 -3.25
C GLN A 276 6.46 3.88 -2.33
N PHE A 277 6.19 5.19 -2.42
CA PHE A 277 6.74 6.20 -1.53
C PHE A 277 5.65 7.14 -1.04
N PHE A 278 5.68 7.49 0.23
CA PHE A 278 4.74 8.40 0.88
C PHE A 278 5.52 9.49 1.60
N SER A 279 5.31 10.76 1.23
CA SER A 279 5.95 11.88 1.91
C SER A 279 5.38 12.08 3.32
N TYR A 280 6.23 12.51 4.25
CA TYR A 280 5.78 12.83 5.61
C TYR A 280 5.03 14.14 5.72
N GLN A 281 5.47 15.14 4.97
CA GLN A 281 4.79 16.43 4.96
C GLN A 281 3.46 16.28 4.20
N SER A 282 2.41 16.82 4.83
CA SER A 282 1.04 16.69 4.35
C SER A 282 0.71 17.64 3.19
N SER A 283 1.60 18.56 2.85
CA SER A 283 1.35 19.58 1.84
C SER A 283 2.67 20.07 1.25
N TYR A 284 2.96 19.65 0.03
CA TYR A 284 3.94 20.26 -0.84
C TYR A 284 3.23 21.19 -1.80
N LYS A 285 3.90 22.27 -2.21
CA LYS A 285 3.44 23.13 -3.29
C LYS A 285 4.36 22.91 -4.48
N ILE A 286 3.77 22.57 -5.62
CA ILE A 286 4.49 22.44 -6.88
C ILE A 286 3.86 23.44 -7.85
N ASP A 287 4.58 24.52 -8.10
CA ASP A 287 4.18 25.45 -9.14
C ASP A 287 4.47 24.84 -10.50
N GLN A 288 3.56 25.00 -11.46
CA GLN A 288 3.71 24.47 -12.82
C GLN A 288 3.92 22.94 -12.86
N VAL A 289 3.20 22.16 -12.03
CA VAL A 289 3.19 20.67 -12.12
C VAL A 289 2.82 20.19 -13.53
N ALA A 290 2.06 21.00 -14.24
CA ALA A 290 1.91 21.02 -15.68
C ALA A 290 1.77 22.50 -16.12
N PRO A 291 1.93 22.83 -17.41
CA PRO A 291 1.82 24.21 -17.89
C PRO A 291 0.51 24.88 -17.45
N GLY A 292 0.65 25.96 -16.65
CA GLY A 292 -0.48 26.72 -16.09
C GLY A 292 -1.24 26.02 -14.97
N ILE A 293 -0.70 24.97 -14.36
CA ILE A 293 -1.35 24.22 -13.29
C ILE A 293 -0.42 24.15 -12.08
N ASN A 294 -0.90 24.61 -10.93
CA ASN A 294 -0.21 24.46 -9.67
C ASN A 294 -0.85 23.33 -8.85
N PHE A 295 -0.04 22.63 -8.07
CA PHE A 295 -0.47 21.54 -7.20
C PHE A 295 -0.18 21.86 -5.74
N GLN A 296 -1.09 21.47 -4.86
CA GLN A 296 -0.87 21.47 -3.42
C GLN A 296 -1.41 20.18 -2.77
N GLY A 297 -0.57 19.43 -2.04
CA GLY A 297 -1.03 18.22 -1.33
C GLY A 297 0.09 17.31 -0.84
N GLY A 298 -0.27 16.17 -0.25
CA GLY A 298 0.71 15.12 0.08
C GLY A 298 1.21 14.45 -1.20
N LEU A 299 2.45 13.92 -1.17
CA LEU A 299 3.08 13.25 -2.31
C LEU A 299 3.14 11.74 -2.14
N TYR A 300 2.59 11.03 -3.12
CA TYR A 300 2.60 9.58 -3.18
C TYR A 300 3.16 9.17 -4.54
N VAL A 301 4.17 8.31 -4.56
CA VAL A 301 4.66 7.71 -5.81
C VAL A 301 4.30 6.24 -5.81
N GLN A 302 3.66 5.78 -6.89
CA GLN A 302 3.25 4.39 -7.06
C GLN A 302 3.64 3.88 -8.45
N GLY A 303 4.68 3.04 -8.50
CA GLY A 303 5.21 2.58 -9.78
C GLY A 303 5.54 3.80 -10.66
N ALA A 304 4.99 3.84 -11.87
CA ALA A 304 5.22 4.94 -12.82
C ALA A 304 4.34 6.18 -12.58
N ASN A 305 3.39 6.11 -11.65
CA ASN A 305 2.47 7.21 -11.40
C ASN A 305 2.96 8.03 -10.20
N LEU A 306 3.19 9.32 -10.42
CA LEU A 306 3.20 10.28 -9.32
C LEU A 306 1.75 10.57 -8.96
N ALA A 307 1.47 10.76 -7.69
CA ALA A 307 0.14 11.07 -7.22
C ALA A 307 0.16 12.08 -6.09
N GLY A 308 -0.81 12.97 -6.12
CA GLY A 308 -1.17 13.82 -5.00
C GLY A 308 -2.20 13.08 -4.16
N PHE A 309 -2.05 13.10 -2.85
CA PHE A 309 -2.99 12.42 -1.95
C PHE A 309 -3.44 13.33 -0.80
N LYS A 310 -4.62 13.03 -0.27
CA LYS A 310 -5.13 13.64 0.97
C LYS A 310 -4.24 13.27 2.13
N ALA A 311 -3.71 14.26 2.82
CA ALA A 311 -2.88 14.04 3.99
C ALA A 311 -3.51 14.72 5.21
N GLY A 312 -3.91 13.90 6.19
CA GLY A 312 -4.81 14.32 7.26
C GLY A 312 -6.18 14.70 6.68
N ASP A 313 -6.70 15.85 7.10
CA ASP A 313 -8.02 16.34 6.65
C ASP A 313 -7.93 17.23 5.39
N LYS A 314 -6.74 17.43 4.81
CA LYS A 314 -6.54 18.28 3.65
C LYS A 314 -6.43 17.45 2.37
N GLN A 315 -7.42 17.61 1.49
CA GLN A 315 -7.40 17.04 0.14
C GLN A 315 -6.28 17.65 -0.70
N ALA A 316 -5.85 16.89 -1.70
CA ALA A 316 -4.93 17.40 -2.70
C ALA A 316 -5.68 18.34 -3.67
N GLU A 317 -5.01 19.41 -4.09
CA GLU A 317 -5.60 20.55 -4.79
C GLU A 317 -4.82 20.85 -6.07
N LEU A 318 -5.56 21.19 -7.13
CA LEU A 318 -5.03 21.69 -8.40
C LEU A 318 -5.67 23.01 -8.75
N ASP A 319 -4.81 23.98 -9.05
CA ASP A 319 -5.20 25.32 -9.48
C ASP A 319 -4.83 25.50 -10.95
N PHE A 320 -5.85 25.60 -11.80
CA PHE A 320 -5.72 25.78 -13.24
C PHE A 320 -5.81 27.27 -13.59
N TYR A 321 -4.72 27.80 -14.12
CA TYR A 321 -4.58 29.18 -14.56
C TYR A 321 -4.77 29.29 -16.08
N SER A 322 -5.59 30.26 -16.46
CA SER A 322 -5.68 30.78 -17.82
C SER A 322 -4.94 32.10 -17.83
N GLU A 323 -3.81 32.17 -18.53
CA GLU A 323 -2.83 33.24 -18.36
C GLU A 323 -2.50 33.42 -16.87
N ASP A 324 -2.70 34.62 -16.30
CA ASP A 324 -2.44 34.91 -14.88
C ASP A 324 -3.69 34.80 -13.98
N THR A 325 -4.82 34.32 -14.50
CA THR A 325 -6.09 34.24 -13.75
C THR A 325 -6.43 32.80 -13.39
N LEU A 326 -6.67 32.54 -12.10
CA LEU A 326 -7.20 31.26 -11.62
C LEU A 326 -8.62 31.04 -12.16
N ARG A 327 -8.82 29.99 -12.95
CA ARG A 327 -10.11 29.67 -13.59
C ARG A 327 -10.79 28.46 -13.03
N MET A 328 -10.03 27.45 -12.61
CA MET A 328 -10.61 26.23 -12.08
C MET A 328 -9.76 25.71 -10.93
N ASN A 329 -10.44 25.30 -9.86
CA ASN A 329 -9.86 24.63 -8.71
C ASN A 329 -10.46 23.23 -8.62
N VAL A 330 -9.60 22.24 -8.40
CA VAL A 330 -10.00 20.82 -8.26
C VAL A 330 -9.41 20.27 -6.97
N LYS A 331 -10.27 19.70 -6.12
CA LYS A 331 -9.87 19.03 -4.87
C LYS A 331 -10.21 17.56 -4.92
N SER A 332 -9.31 16.71 -4.49
CA SER A 332 -9.46 15.26 -4.55
C SER A 332 -8.62 14.55 -3.48
N ASP A 333 -9.08 13.37 -3.05
CA ASP A 333 -8.32 12.50 -2.16
C ASP A 333 -7.14 11.83 -2.88
N LEU A 334 -7.26 11.66 -4.19
CA LEU A 334 -6.22 11.11 -5.06
C LEU A 334 -6.21 11.85 -6.40
N LEU A 335 -5.05 12.36 -6.77
CA LEU A 335 -4.75 12.94 -8.08
C LEU A 335 -3.62 12.14 -8.70
N LEU A 336 -3.83 11.53 -9.86
CA LEU A 336 -2.81 10.77 -10.56
C LEU A 336 -2.19 11.64 -11.66
N PHE A 337 -0.86 11.75 -11.64
CA PHE A 337 -0.05 12.52 -12.57
C PHE A 337 0.84 11.59 -13.40
N ASN A 338 0.90 11.86 -14.69
CA ASN A 338 1.95 11.37 -15.57
C ASN A 338 2.23 12.42 -16.65
N GLU A 339 3.23 12.19 -17.49
CA GLU A 339 3.65 13.14 -18.54
C GLU A 339 2.53 13.54 -19.54
N ARG A 340 1.46 12.74 -19.63
CA ARG A 340 0.39 12.95 -20.62
C ARG A 340 -0.89 13.50 -20.02
N SER A 341 -1.18 13.18 -18.76
CA SER A 341 -2.49 13.45 -18.19
C SER A 341 -2.49 13.58 -16.67
N ILE A 342 -3.48 14.33 -16.18
CA ILE A 342 -3.84 14.42 -14.77
C ILE A 342 -5.23 13.84 -14.59
N ARG A 343 -5.42 12.93 -13.62
CA ARG A 343 -6.70 12.21 -13.45
C ARG A 343 -7.15 12.13 -12.00
N SER A 344 -8.47 12.21 -11.79
CA SER A 344 -9.13 11.82 -10.54
C SER A 344 -10.47 11.14 -10.83
N GLN A 345 -10.84 10.18 -9.99
CA GLN A 345 -12.16 9.54 -10.04
C GLN A 345 -13.23 10.27 -9.23
N ASN A 346 -12.81 11.05 -8.23
CA ASN A 346 -13.68 11.76 -7.31
C ASN A 346 -13.07 13.10 -6.99
N SER A 347 -13.60 14.16 -7.57
CA SER A 347 -13.12 15.50 -7.33
C SER A 347 -14.22 16.52 -7.13
N THR A 348 -14.04 17.37 -6.13
CA THR A 348 -14.79 18.61 -5.99
C THR A 348 -14.19 19.63 -6.96
N VAL A 349 -15.04 20.21 -7.80
CA VAL A 349 -14.60 21.18 -8.82
C VAL A 349 -15.30 22.51 -8.63
N THR A 350 -14.51 23.58 -8.69
CA THR A 350 -14.98 24.97 -8.68
C THR A 350 -14.40 25.70 -9.89
N ILE A 351 -15.25 26.22 -10.77
CA ILE A 351 -14.85 27.05 -11.92
C ILE A 351 -15.25 28.49 -11.60
N TYR A 352 -14.29 29.43 -11.63
CA TYR A 352 -14.49 30.81 -11.20
C TYR A 352 -15.02 31.71 -12.32
N LEU A 353 -16.07 32.47 -12.00
CA LEU A 353 -16.71 33.49 -12.82
C LEU A 353 -16.63 34.86 -12.09
N GLY A 354 -15.41 35.29 -11.76
CA GLY A 354 -15.20 36.48 -10.94
C GLY A 354 -15.40 36.20 -9.45
N LYS A 355 -16.43 36.78 -8.83
CA LYS A 355 -16.81 36.48 -7.43
C LYS A 355 -17.74 35.27 -7.31
N ASP A 356 -18.30 34.85 -8.44
CA ASP A 356 -19.22 33.73 -8.57
C ASP A 356 -18.48 32.48 -9.07
N SER A 357 -19.17 31.34 -9.06
CA SER A 357 -18.58 30.08 -9.53
C SER A 357 -19.62 29.11 -10.10
N ILE A 358 -19.10 28.13 -10.84
CA ILE A 358 -19.78 26.87 -11.10
C ILE A 358 -19.16 25.81 -10.20
N TYR A 359 -19.97 25.17 -9.38
CA TYR A 359 -19.53 24.21 -8.37
C TYR A 359 -20.17 22.83 -8.60
N HIS A 360 -19.37 21.79 -8.39
CA HIS A 360 -19.86 20.41 -8.30
C HIS A 360 -19.06 19.62 -7.26
N PRO A 361 -19.71 18.84 -6.38
CA PRO A 361 -19.02 18.15 -5.27
C PRO A 361 -18.21 16.92 -5.70
N ASP A 362 -18.62 16.24 -6.78
CA ASP A 362 -18.00 14.97 -7.19
C ASP A 362 -18.01 14.76 -8.70
N LEU A 363 -16.86 14.88 -9.36
CA LEU A 363 -16.66 14.62 -10.79
C LEU A 363 -15.44 13.74 -11.02
N ILE A 364 -15.43 13.07 -12.17
CA ILE A 364 -14.22 12.46 -12.73
C ILE A 364 -13.47 13.56 -13.49
N LEU A 365 -12.22 13.83 -13.10
CA LEU A 365 -11.30 14.70 -13.84
C LEU A 365 -10.44 13.85 -14.79
N ASN A 366 -10.38 14.25 -16.06
CA ASN A 366 -9.32 13.87 -16.98
C ASN A 366 -8.78 15.12 -17.67
N TYR A 367 -7.54 15.47 -17.41
CA TYR A 367 -6.83 16.56 -18.09
C TYR A 367 -5.79 15.99 -19.03
N ASP A 368 -5.82 16.38 -20.31
CA ASP A 368 -4.78 16.07 -21.29
C ASP A 368 -3.78 17.22 -21.32
N ILE A 369 -2.53 16.95 -20.92
CA ILE A 369 -1.48 17.97 -20.77
C ILE A 369 -1.06 18.52 -22.14
N THR A 370 -1.04 17.68 -23.18
CA THR A 370 -0.60 18.10 -24.53
C THR A 370 -1.65 18.96 -25.22
N LYS A 371 -2.94 18.65 -25.03
CA LYS A 371 -4.06 19.42 -25.60
C LYS A 371 -4.51 20.59 -24.71
N GLU A 372 -3.98 20.65 -23.50
CA GLU A 372 -4.41 21.55 -22.42
C GLU A 372 -5.93 21.50 -22.19
N GLU A 373 -6.51 20.30 -22.19
CA GLU A 373 -7.96 20.10 -22.24
C GLU A 373 -8.46 19.34 -21.01
N ALA A 374 -9.33 19.98 -20.22
CA ALA A 374 -9.98 19.42 -19.05
C ALA A 374 -11.36 18.84 -19.41
N TRP A 375 -11.52 17.56 -19.10
CA TRP A 375 -12.77 16.83 -19.18
C TRP A 375 -13.26 16.53 -17.77
N LEU A 376 -14.42 17.05 -17.43
CA LEU A 376 -15.11 16.75 -16.18
C LEU A 376 -16.38 15.98 -16.49
N SER A 377 -16.46 14.74 -16.01
CA SER A 377 -17.58 13.86 -16.31
C SER A 377 -18.25 13.40 -15.03
N LYS A 378 -19.56 13.23 -15.08
CA LYS A 378 -20.29 12.55 -14.00
C LYS A 378 -19.95 11.06 -13.98
N SER A 379 -19.87 10.50 -12.78
CA SER A 379 -19.79 9.06 -12.54
C SER A 379 -21.16 8.48 -12.17
N ASP A 380 -21.29 7.16 -12.11
CA ASP A 380 -22.52 6.50 -11.66
C ASP A 380 -22.83 6.70 -10.17
N ARG A 381 -21.91 7.34 -9.40
CA ARG A 381 -22.13 7.64 -7.98
C ARG A 381 -23.24 8.67 -7.80
N PHE A 382 -24.09 8.47 -6.80
CA PHE A 382 -25.21 9.38 -6.51
C PHE A 382 -24.78 10.81 -6.18
N THR A 383 -23.60 10.96 -5.57
CA THR A 383 -22.91 12.23 -5.29
C THR A 383 -22.53 12.97 -6.57
N SER A 384 -22.20 12.22 -7.63
CA SER A 384 -21.80 12.77 -8.93
C SER A 384 -22.98 13.10 -9.85
N GLN A 385 -24.15 12.51 -9.58
CA GLN A 385 -25.32 12.63 -10.45
C GLN A 385 -26.13 13.92 -10.25
N GLY A 386 -25.92 14.66 -9.14
CA GLY A 386 -26.58 15.94 -8.84
C GLY A 386 -26.22 17.07 -9.81
N PRO A 387 -26.95 18.20 -9.81
CA PRO A 387 -26.67 19.31 -10.73
C PRO A 387 -25.41 20.11 -10.34
N TYR A 388 -24.77 20.72 -11.34
CA TYR A 388 -23.79 21.80 -11.15
C TYR A 388 -24.52 23.05 -10.67
N LEU A 389 -24.00 23.69 -9.63
CA LEU A 389 -24.54 24.97 -9.14
C LEU A 389 -23.81 26.13 -9.81
N ASN A 390 -24.53 26.97 -10.56
CA ASN A 390 -23.99 28.18 -11.18
C ASN A 390 -24.48 29.42 -10.42
N SER A 391 -23.64 29.99 -9.55
CA SER A 391 -24.04 31.13 -8.71
C SER A 391 -24.17 32.43 -9.50
N TYR A 392 -23.46 32.58 -10.62
CA TYR A 392 -23.52 33.79 -11.45
C TYR A 392 -24.89 33.94 -12.12
N HIS A 393 -25.38 32.86 -12.72
CA HIS A 393 -26.67 32.84 -13.41
C HIS A 393 -27.84 32.51 -12.48
N ASN A 394 -27.55 32.12 -11.24
CA ASN A 394 -28.52 31.57 -10.30
C ASN A 394 -29.33 30.40 -10.89
N ILE A 395 -28.62 29.41 -11.46
CA ILE A 395 -29.25 28.19 -12.00
C ILE A 395 -28.53 26.91 -11.55
N ASP A 396 -29.29 25.83 -11.43
CA ASP A 396 -28.81 24.46 -11.42
C ASP A 396 -28.70 23.95 -12.87
N MET A 397 -27.54 23.42 -13.23
CA MET A 397 -27.27 22.86 -14.57
C MET A 397 -26.98 21.38 -14.46
N ASN A 398 -27.78 20.55 -15.12
CA ASN A 398 -27.62 19.10 -15.13
C ASN A 398 -27.28 18.63 -16.54
N PHE A 399 -26.03 18.24 -16.76
CA PHE A 399 -25.49 17.65 -17.99
C PHE A 399 -24.39 16.66 -17.58
N ASP A 400 -23.92 15.84 -18.52
CA ASP A 400 -23.01 14.73 -18.21
C ASP A 400 -21.53 15.11 -18.24
N GLU A 401 -21.12 15.97 -19.18
CA GLU A 401 -19.73 16.34 -19.44
C GLU A 401 -19.54 17.85 -19.61
N LEU A 402 -18.54 18.38 -18.89
CA LEU A 402 -17.96 19.71 -19.10
C LEU A 402 -16.61 19.56 -19.79
N LEU A 403 -16.44 20.26 -20.91
CA LEU A 403 -15.18 20.33 -21.64
C LEU A 403 -14.66 21.76 -21.65
N TRP A 404 -13.43 21.95 -21.19
CA TRP A 404 -12.76 23.25 -21.23
C TRP A 404 -11.32 23.08 -21.69
N ARG A 405 -10.92 23.85 -22.70
CA ARG A 405 -9.51 23.97 -23.08
C ARG A 405 -8.93 25.20 -22.39
N ARG A 406 -7.78 25.04 -21.74
CA ARG A 406 -7.09 26.13 -21.05
C ARG A 406 -6.83 27.27 -22.03
N ASN A 407 -7.08 28.50 -21.58
CA ASN A 407 -7.03 29.73 -22.40
C ASN A 407 -8.15 29.90 -23.43
N ASP A 408 -9.02 28.91 -23.64
CA ASP A 408 -10.20 29.05 -24.49
C ASP A 408 -11.30 29.78 -23.69
N PRO A 409 -11.93 30.83 -24.26
CA PRO A 409 -13.06 31.51 -23.62
C PRO A 409 -14.29 30.61 -23.42
N GLU A 410 -14.43 29.54 -24.20
CA GLU A 410 -15.63 28.72 -24.19
C GLU A 410 -15.48 27.45 -23.34
N ILE A 411 -16.46 27.22 -22.49
CA ILE A 411 -16.74 25.94 -21.83
C ILE A 411 -17.92 25.30 -22.55
N LYS A 412 -17.76 24.03 -22.95
CA LYS A 412 -18.82 23.24 -23.59
C LYS A 412 -19.49 22.34 -22.57
N LEU A 413 -20.82 22.40 -22.53
CA LEU A 413 -21.69 21.59 -21.68
C LEU A 413 -22.41 20.60 -22.58
N LYS A 414 -22.12 19.30 -22.45
CA LYS A 414 -22.61 18.29 -23.38
C LYS A 414 -22.96 16.99 -22.66
N ALA A 415 -23.61 16.08 -23.38
CA ALA A 415 -23.82 14.73 -22.89
C ALA A 415 -22.55 13.86 -23.00
N HIS A 416 -22.60 12.70 -22.36
CA HIS A 416 -21.47 11.79 -22.31
C HIS A 416 -21.03 11.37 -23.71
N THR A 417 -19.71 11.32 -23.93
CA THR A 417 -19.18 10.99 -25.26
C THR A 417 -19.57 9.57 -25.66
N GLY A 418 -20.15 9.43 -26.86
CA GLY A 418 -20.71 8.16 -27.34
C GLY A 418 -22.22 8.01 -27.15
N THR A 419 -22.89 8.97 -26.51
CA THR A 419 -24.36 9.03 -26.48
C THR A 419 -24.92 9.57 -27.79
N SER A 420 -26.04 9.00 -28.26
CA SER A 420 -26.66 9.40 -29.52
C SER A 420 -27.50 10.68 -29.41
N ILE A 421 -27.96 11.00 -28.20
CA ILE A 421 -28.83 12.13 -27.91
C ILE A 421 -28.30 12.80 -26.65
N GLY A 422 -27.97 14.08 -26.75
CA GLY A 422 -27.59 14.87 -25.60
C GLY A 422 -28.80 15.40 -24.84
N ARG A 423 -28.83 15.22 -23.52
CA ARG A 423 -29.87 15.76 -22.64
C ARG A 423 -29.23 16.62 -21.57
N ALA A 424 -29.77 17.80 -21.37
CA ALA A 424 -29.40 18.65 -20.24
C ALA A 424 -30.61 19.41 -19.70
N THR A 425 -30.58 19.77 -18.43
CA THR A 425 -31.59 20.64 -17.83
C THR A 425 -30.94 21.84 -17.16
N PHE A 426 -31.50 23.02 -17.39
CA PHE A 426 -31.07 24.27 -16.77
C PHE A 426 -32.27 24.82 -16.02
N GLU A 427 -32.17 24.88 -14.69
CA GLU A 427 -33.29 25.18 -13.80
C GLU A 427 -32.94 26.38 -12.92
N SER A 428 -33.85 27.34 -12.80
CA SER A 428 -33.66 28.48 -11.89
C SER A 428 -33.45 28.02 -10.45
N ASN A 429 -32.61 28.72 -9.69
CA ASN A 429 -32.44 28.44 -8.26
C ASN A 429 -33.71 28.72 -7.45
N THR A 430 -34.65 29.51 -7.99
CA THR A 430 -35.98 29.78 -7.42
C THR A 430 -37.11 29.01 -8.12
N PHE A 431 -36.77 28.01 -8.94
CA PHE A 431 -37.75 27.11 -9.54
C PHE A 431 -38.56 26.40 -8.46
N PHE A 432 -39.87 26.36 -8.62
CA PHE A 432 -40.75 25.55 -7.77
C PHE A 432 -41.90 24.97 -8.58
N ASP A 433 -42.17 23.68 -8.34
CA ASP A 433 -43.31 22.96 -8.89
C ASP A 433 -44.00 22.22 -7.75
N TYR A 434 -45.26 22.58 -7.51
CA TYR A 434 -46.04 22.02 -6.40
C TYR A 434 -46.40 20.55 -6.62
N GLU A 435 -46.65 20.12 -7.84
CA GLU A 435 -46.96 18.72 -8.15
C GLU A 435 -45.73 17.84 -7.91
N PHE A 436 -44.56 18.31 -8.35
CA PHE A 436 -43.28 17.67 -8.06
C PHE A 436 -43.00 17.63 -6.56
N TYR A 437 -43.16 18.75 -5.84
CA TYR A 437 -43.01 18.79 -4.38
C TYR A 437 -43.93 17.77 -3.70
N SER A 438 -45.22 17.80 -4.00
CA SER A 438 -46.21 16.85 -3.47
C SER A 438 -45.85 15.39 -3.79
N SER A 439 -45.30 15.13 -4.99
CA SER A 439 -44.86 13.80 -5.39
C SER A 439 -43.69 13.24 -4.57
N LEU A 440 -42.85 14.10 -3.99
CA LEU A 440 -41.74 13.67 -3.12
C LEU A 440 -42.23 13.09 -1.79
N GLN A 441 -43.38 13.52 -1.29
CA GLN A 441 -44.00 12.96 -0.09
C GLN A 441 -44.57 11.57 -0.33
N GLY A 442 -45.12 11.31 -1.53
CA GLY A 442 -45.70 10.01 -1.86
C GLY A 442 -46.82 9.59 -0.89
N MET A 443 -46.60 8.51 -0.14
CA MET A 443 -47.55 8.00 0.86
C MET A 443 -47.14 8.31 2.31
N ASP A 444 -46.01 8.99 2.50
CA ASP A 444 -45.51 9.33 3.84
C ASP A 444 -46.38 10.41 4.50
N TYR A 445 -46.48 10.35 5.83
CA TYR A 445 -47.29 11.29 6.60
C TYR A 445 -46.69 12.70 6.60
N GLU A 446 -45.38 12.80 6.76
CA GLU A 446 -44.63 14.05 6.76
C GLU A 446 -43.84 14.19 5.45
N HIS A 447 -43.66 15.43 5.00
CA HIS A 447 -42.90 15.68 3.80
C HIS A 447 -41.39 15.51 4.08
N PRO A 448 -40.65 14.70 3.32
CA PRO A 448 -39.29 14.33 3.71
C PRO A 448 -38.28 15.49 3.67
N LEU A 449 -38.50 16.50 2.83
CA LEU A 449 -37.70 17.74 2.91
C LEU A 449 -37.97 18.54 4.20
N VAL A 450 -39.20 18.50 4.71
CA VAL A 450 -39.58 19.15 5.98
C VAL A 450 -38.96 18.42 7.16
N GLU A 451 -38.89 17.08 7.12
CA GLU A 451 -38.19 16.29 8.14
C GLU A 451 -36.70 16.64 8.22
N LEU A 452 -36.02 16.75 7.07
CA LEU A 452 -34.62 17.19 7.01
C LEU A 452 -34.45 18.60 7.60
N TRP A 453 -35.35 19.52 7.26
CA TRP A 453 -35.35 20.86 7.84
C TRP A 453 -35.57 20.83 9.35
N ALA A 454 -36.54 20.08 9.85
CA ALA A 454 -36.82 19.95 11.28
C ALA A 454 -35.61 19.41 12.04
N PHE A 455 -34.90 18.42 11.48
CA PHE A 455 -33.67 17.92 12.10
C PHE A 455 -32.53 18.95 12.05
N SER A 456 -32.39 19.69 10.94
CA SER A 456 -31.44 20.81 10.84
C SER A 456 -31.66 21.87 11.91
N GLU A 457 -32.92 22.18 12.23
CA GLU A 457 -33.27 23.11 13.32
C GLU A 457 -32.96 22.50 14.70
N PHE A 458 -33.25 21.21 14.89
CA PHE A 458 -32.95 20.48 16.13
C PHE A 458 -31.45 20.47 16.45
N VAL A 459 -30.59 20.22 15.47
CA VAL A 459 -29.12 20.22 15.64
C VAL A 459 -28.49 21.60 15.46
N GLN A 460 -29.27 22.61 15.11
CA GLN A 460 -28.81 23.99 14.81
C GLN A 460 -27.70 24.04 13.76
N GLY A 461 -27.82 23.25 12.69
CA GLY A 461 -26.80 23.15 11.65
C GLY A 461 -27.28 22.44 10.39
N ARG A 462 -26.74 22.87 9.24
CA ARG A 462 -27.09 22.29 7.93
C ARG A 462 -26.33 21.00 7.59
N ARG A 463 -25.27 20.68 8.33
CA ARG A 463 -24.44 19.48 8.13
C ARG A 463 -24.56 18.58 9.37
N PHE A 464 -24.95 17.33 9.17
CA PHE A 464 -25.18 16.39 10.26
C PHE A 464 -25.00 14.93 9.84
N SER A 465 -24.88 14.06 10.83
CA SER A 465 -24.69 12.61 10.67
C SER A 465 -25.99 11.94 10.23
N VAL A 466 -25.91 11.09 9.20
CA VAL A 466 -27.07 10.34 8.68
C VAL A 466 -27.65 9.35 9.71
N PRO A 467 -26.84 8.60 10.48
CA PRO A 467 -27.33 7.78 11.60
C PRO A 467 -28.13 8.56 12.65
N ALA A 468 -27.70 9.79 12.97
CA ALA A 468 -28.41 10.64 13.92
C ALA A 468 -29.77 11.09 13.35
N TYR A 469 -29.81 11.47 12.07
CA TYR A 469 -31.04 11.81 11.37
C TYR A 469 -32.00 10.61 11.30
N ALA A 470 -31.52 9.43 10.92
CA ALA A 470 -32.33 8.21 10.85
C ALA A 470 -32.96 7.86 12.21
N SER A 471 -32.17 8.00 13.29
CA SER A 471 -32.66 7.80 14.66
C SER A 471 -33.73 8.83 15.07
N PHE A 472 -33.61 10.07 14.59
CA PHE A 472 -34.56 11.14 14.89
C PHE A 472 -35.93 10.91 14.25
N ILE A 473 -35.96 10.51 12.98
CA ILE A 473 -37.23 10.23 12.28
C ILE A 473 -37.76 8.81 12.55
N GLY A 474 -36.94 7.93 13.13
CA GLY A 474 -37.31 6.56 13.49
C GLY A 474 -37.33 5.59 12.30
N TYR A 475 -36.53 5.88 11.26
CA TYR A 475 -36.47 5.09 10.03
C TYR A 475 -35.20 4.23 9.99
N ASP A 476 -35.22 3.16 9.21
CA ASP A 476 -34.03 2.34 9.01
C ASP A 476 -32.94 3.11 8.26
N LEU A 477 -31.69 2.97 8.70
CA LEU A 477 -30.54 3.70 8.16
C LEU A 477 -30.37 3.49 6.65
N TYR A 478 -30.64 2.29 6.14
CA TYR A 478 -30.54 2.00 4.71
C TYR A 478 -31.59 2.77 3.90
N GLN A 479 -32.83 2.84 4.41
CA GLN A 479 -33.90 3.59 3.76
C GLN A 479 -33.57 5.09 3.70
N VAL A 480 -33.07 5.64 4.80
CA VAL A 480 -32.66 7.05 4.89
C VAL A 480 -31.53 7.36 3.91
N ARG A 481 -30.52 6.50 3.82
CA ARG A 481 -29.44 6.67 2.82
C ARG A 481 -29.98 6.70 1.39
N HIS A 482 -30.87 5.78 1.02
CA HIS A 482 -31.49 5.77 -0.32
C HIS A 482 -32.29 7.04 -0.62
N GLN A 483 -33.03 7.54 0.37
CA GLN A 483 -33.77 8.79 0.25
C GLN A 483 -32.82 9.98 0.05
N LEU A 484 -31.76 10.08 0.86
CA LEU A 484 -30.73 11.11 0.74
C LEU A 484 -29.98 11.06 -0.59
N MET A 485 -29.67 9.86 -1.09
CA MET A 485 -29.08 9.66 -2.42
C MET A 485 -30.00 10.19 -3.54
N THR A 486 -31.31 10.01 -3.39
CA THR A 486 -32.31 10.58 -4.31
C THR A 486 -32.33 12.10 -4.23
N PHE A 487 -32.30 12.67 -3.03
CA PHE A 487 -32.25 14.12 -2.84
C PHE A 487 -30.94 14.76 -3.30
N SER A 488 -29.83 14.03 -3.25
CA SER A 488 -28.55 14.45 -3.84
C SER A 488 -28.67 14.59 -5.35
N LYS A 489 -29.27 13.60 -6.03
CA LYS A 489 -29.54 13.64 -7.47
C LYS A 489 -30.43 14.82 -7.88
N LEU A 490 -31.40 15.17 -7.04
CA LEU A 490 -32.32 16.30 -7.26
C LEU A 490 -31.73 17.67 -6.89
N GLY A 491 -30.56 17.69 -6.24
CA GLY A 491 -29.89 18.92 -5.83
C GLY A 491 -30.41 19.55 -4.52
N PHE A 492 -31.08 18.76 -3.67
CA PHE A 492 -31.54 19.24 -2.35
C PHE A 492 -30.48 19.10 -1.26
N VAL A 493 -29.57 18.14 -1.39
CA VAL A 493 -28.52 17.87 -0.40
C VAL A 493 -27.19 17.56 -1.08
N TYR A 494 -26.09 17.71 -0.34
CA TYR A 494 -24.84 17.03 -0.62
C TYR A 494 -24.71 15.86 0.34
N PHE A 495 -24.48 14.66 -0.18
CA PHE A 495 -24.27 13.45 0.60
C PHE A 495 -22.79 13.06 0.56
N ASP A 496 -22.21 12.75 1.72
CA ASP A 496 -20.84 12.25 1.87
C ASP A 496 -20.93 10.81 2.38
N ASP A 497 -20.64 9.86 1.49
CA ASP A 497 -20.73 8.41 1.77
C ASP A 497 -19.56 7.93 2.66
N GLU A 498 -18.42 8.62 2.63
CA GLU A 498 -17.23 8.22 3.38
C GLU A 498 -17.36 8.62 4.86
N GLU A 499 -17.85 9.83 5.12
CA GLU A 499 -18.10 10.31 6.47
C GLU A 499 -19.52 9.97 6.99
N ASP A 500 -20.40 9.48 6.12
CA ASP A 500 -21.84 9.23 6.40
C ASP A 500 -22.54 10.49 6.94
N MET A 501 -22.26 11.61 6.25
CA MET A 501 -22.73 12.95 6.57
C MET A 501 -23.60 13.50 5.44
N VAL A 502 -24.55 14.37 5.76
CA VAL A 502 -25.36 15.09 4.78
C VAL A 502 -25.30 16.58 5.05
N THR A 503 -25.28 17.38 3.98
CA THR A 503 -25.34 18.85 4.03
C THR A 503 -26.53 19.35 3.23
N LEU A 504 -27.43 20.09 3.87
CA LEU A 504 -28.62 20.65 3.21
C LEU A 504 -28.26 21.84 2.32
N ARG A 505 -28.76 21.84 1.07
CA ARG A 505 -28.58 22.93 0.11
C ARG A 505 -29.68 24.00 0.27
N GLN A 506 -29.39 25.23 -0.17
CA GLN A 506 -30.35 26.33 -0.10
C GLN A 506 -31.68 26.02 -0.80
N LYS A 507 -31.61 25.29 -1.93
CA LYS A 507 -32.77 24.81 -2.70
C LYS A 507 -33.83 24.11 -1.84
N LEU A 508 -33.41 23.30 -0.86
CA LEU A 508 -34.34 22.61 0.04
C LEU A 508 -35.21 23.61 0.81
N PHE A 509 -34.57 24.63 1.39
CA PHE A 509 -35.27 25.65 2.16
C PHE A 509 -36.17 26.51 1.26
N ASP A 510 -35.70 26.86 0.07
CA ASP A 510 -36.46 27.66 -0.89
C ASP A 510 -37.73 26.89 -1.35
N PHE A 511 -37.63 25.59 -1.61
CA PHE A 511 -38.78 24.73 -1.92
C PHE A 511 -39.80 24.66 -0.77
N ILE A 512 -39.35 24.51 0.47
CA ILE A 512 -40.24 24.50 1.63
C ILE A 512 -40.96 25.85 1.76
N GLN A 513 -40.23 26.97 1.67
CA GLN A 513 -40.81 28.30 1.78
C GLN A 513 -41.80 28.60 0.64
N ALA A 514 -41.48 28.20 -0.59
CA ALA A 514 -42.37 28.34 -1.75
C ALA A 514 -43.67 27.51 -1.55
N SER A 515 -43.56 26.28 -1.03
CA SER A 515 -44.72 25.43 -0.72
C SER A 515 -45.66 26.05 0.33
N LEU A 516 -45.12 26.87 1.23
CA LEU A 516 -45.87 27.59 2.27
C LEU A 516 -46.37 28.97 1.79
N GLY A 517 -46.09 29.36 0.55
CA GLY A 517 -46.40 30.69 0.03
C GLY A 517 -45.63 31.83 0.71
N GLN A 518 -44.49 31.53 1.33
CA GLN A 518 -43.65 32.49 2.06
C GLN A 518 -42.55 33.12 1.20
N ARG A 519 -42.37 32.62 -0.03
CA ARG A 519 -41.34 33.06 -0.96
C ARG A 519 -41.88 33.04 -2.38
N ASP A 520 -41.53 34.06 -3.16
CA ASP A 520 -41.80 34.08 -4.59
C ASP A 520 -40.94 33.03 -5.31
N TYR A 521 -41.52 32.40 -6.32
CA TYR A 521 -40.89 31.35 -7.11
C TYR A 521 -41.19 31.54 -8.59
N ASP A 522 -40.41 30.86 -9.43
CA ASP A 522 -40.62 30.80 -10.86
C ASP A 522 -40.82 29.35 -11.33
N VAL A 523 -41.16 29.18 -12.60
CA VAL A 523 -41.26 27.87 -13.27
C VAL A 523 -40.21 27.73 -14.38
N ILE A 524 -39.11 28.50 -14.29
CA ILE A 524 -38.10 28.59 -15.33
C ILE A 524 -37.24 27.33 -15.32
N ARG A 525 -37.49 26.48 -16.31
CA ARG A 525 -36.72 25.28 -16.58
C ARG A 525 -36.58 25.05 -18.09
N PHE A 526 -35.34 25.00 -18.55
CA PHE A 526 -35.01 24.68 -19.93
C PHE A 526 -34.53 23.23 -20.03
N ASN A 527 -35.25 22.43 -20.82
CA ASN A 527 -34.85 21.07 -21.15
C ASN A 527 -34.20 21.08 -22.54
N SER A 528 -32.88 20.89 -22.59
CA SER A 528 -32.10 20.81 -23.83
C SER A 528 -32.07 19.38 -24.36
N ARG A 529 -32.27 19.22 -25.67
CA ARG A 529 -32.11 17.98 -26.41
C ARG A 529 -31.35 18.23 -27.71
N THR A 530 -30.16 17.66 -27.84
CA THR A 530 -29.28 17.81 -29.00
C THR A 530 -28.92 16.47 -29.62
N GLU A 531 -28.43 16.48 -30.87
CA GLU A 531 -27.80 15.33 -31.51
C GLU A 531 -26.39 15.10 -30.95
N SER A 532 -25.84 13.89 -31.10
CA SER A 532 -24.60 13.44 -30.45
C SER A 532 -23.37 14.35 -30.61
N ASN A 533 -23.29 15.13 -31.69
CA ASN A 533 -22.14 15.99 -31.97
C ASN A 533 -22.31 17.44 -31.50
N ASN A 534 -23.48 17.82 -30.98
CA ASN A 534 -23.78 19.19 -30.61
C ASN A 534 -23.85 19.34 -29.09
N GLU A 535 -23.15 20.35 -28.57
CA GLU A 535 -23.23 20.73 -27.16
C GLU A 535 -24.63 21.21 -26.76
N ASN A 536 -25.06 20.83 -25.55
CA ASN A 536 -26.32 21.28 -24.95
C ASN A 536 -26.25 22.74 -24.52
N GLY A 537 -25.06 23.24 -24.17
CA GLY A 537 -24.83 24.65 -23.96
C GLY A 537 -23.36 25.03 -24.05
N THR A 538 -23.11 26.31 -24.25
CA THR A 538 -21.79 26.92 -24.31
C THR A 538 -21.75 28.11 -23.38
N LEU A 539 -20.76 28.15 -22.48
CA LEU A 539 -20.54 29.26 -21.57
C LEU A 539 -19.26 29.98 -21.94
N ASN A 540 -19.34 31.29 -22.16
CA ASN A 540 -18.15 32.14 -22.27
C ASN A 540 -17.68 32.58 -20.88
N ILE A 541 -16.46 32.22 -20.45
CA ILE A 541 -15.95 32.53 -19.11
C ILE A 541 -15.62 34.01 -18.88
N TYR A 542 -15.54 34.81 -19.94
CA TYR A 542 -15.21 36.23 -19.88
C TYR A 542 -16.47 37.10 -19.94
N SER A 543 -17.29 36.95 -20.99
CA SER A 543 -18.56 37.68 -21.11
C SER A 543 -19.63 37.14 -20.17
N ARG A 544 -19.49 35.88 -19.76
CA ARG A 544 -20.45 35.13 -18.93
C ARG A 544 -21.76 34.87 -19.67
N ASP A 545 -21.74 34.90 -21.00
CA ASP A 545 -22.88 34.52 -21.81
C ASP A 545 -23.02 32.99 -21.79
N LEU A 546 -24.18 32.51 -21.34
CA LEU A 546 -24.59 31.12 -21.41
C LEU A 546 -25.58 30.93 -22.57
N SER A 547 -25.14 30.26 -23.62
CA SER A 547 -26.00 29.82 -24.72
C SER A 547 -26.51 28.41 -24.43
N ILE A 548 -27.83 28.21 -24.48
CA ILE A 548 -28.47 26.89 -24.33
C ILE A 548 -29.04 26.47 -25.69
N ASN A 549 -28.62 25.32 -26.18
CA ASN A 549 -28.99 24.79 -27.48
C ASN A 549 -30.10 23.74 -27.37
N GLY A 550 -30.77 23.44 -28.48
CA GLY A 550 -31.67 22.29 -28.57
C GLY A 550 -32.90 22.35 -27.65
N ILE A 551 -33.41 23.55 -27.35
CA ILE A 551 -34.64 23.71 -26.57
C ILE A 551 -35.84 23.39 -27.47
N PRO A 552 -36.58 22.28 -27.24
CA PRO A 552 -37.69 21.91 -28.10
C PRO A 552 -38.95 22.74 -27.81
N VAL A 553 -39.15 23.10 -26.54
CA VAL A 553 -40.30 23.87 -26.04
C VAL A 553 -39.82 24.72 -24.86
N ILE A 554 -40.30 25.96 -24.79
CA ILE A 554 -40.11 26.84 -23.63
C ILE A 554 -41.42 26.84 -22.85
N TYR A 555 -41.37 26.45 -21.58
CA TYR A 555 -42.45 26.64 -20.62
C TYR A 555 -42.10 27.90 -19.81
N LEU A 556 -42.96 28.92 -19.86
CA LEU A 556 -42.83 30.18 -19.11
C LEU A 556 -43.96 30.30 -18.10
#